data_AF-A0A7X8MXY3-F1
#
_entry.id   AF-A0A7X8MXY3-F1
#
_cell.length_a   1.000
_cell.length_b   1.000
_cell.length_c   1.000
_cell.angle_alpha   90.00
_cell.angle_beta   90.00
_cell.angle_gamma   90.00
#
_symmetry.space_group_name_H-M   'P 1'
#
loop_
_entity.id
_entity.type
_entity.pdbx_description
1 polymer ?
#
loop_
_entity_poly.entity_id
_entity_poly.type
_entity_poly.pdbx_seq_one_letter_code
_entity_poly.pdbx_strand_id
1 'polypeptide(L)'
;MALFRRKELVDVPADLKRHAVPGLAVHTAESIVVLTIPVVSVGALIDAASSRVPTALEDGELVVNLVPVKDERLVPAHDPKRGWIIPLTSEVAADLAAQAADGAGAYEIEGLNLGVVVE
;
A
#
# COMPACT_ATOMS: atom_id res chain seq x y z
N MET A 1 -16.67 -28.51 8.64
CA MET A 1 -15.59 -28.02 7.75
C MET A 1 -16.08 -26.74 7.10
N ALA A 2 -15.61 -25.59 7.56
CA ALA A 2 -16.03 -24.29 7.02
C ALA A 2 -15.23 -23.97 5.76
N LEU A 3 -15.91 -23.81 4.62
CA LEU A 3 -15.33 -23.29 3.39
C LEU A 3 -15.02 -21.79 3.59
N PHE A 4 -13.77 -21.47 3.88
CA PHE A 4 -13.27 -20.12 3.66
C PHE A 4 -13.13 -19.92 2.15
N ARG A 5 -14.09 -19.21 1.53
CA ARG A 5 -13.91 -18.66 0.18
C ARG A 5 -12.69 -17.74 0.24
N ARG A 6 -11.60 -18.16 -0.40
CA ARG A 6 -10.38 -17.38 -0.55
C ARG A 6 -10.72 -16.14 -1.39
N LYS A 7 -10.95 -15.01 -0.73
CA LYS A 7 -11.02 -13.68 -1.37
C LYS A 7 -9.73 -13.57 -2.20
N GLU A 8 -9.85 -13.29 -3.49
CA GLU A 8 -8.77 -13.39 -4.48
C GLU A 8 -7.52 -12.62 -3.99
N LEU A 9 -6.50 -13.37 -3.57
CA LEU A 9 -5.19 -12.82 -3.23
C LEU A 9 -4.56 -12.36 -4.53
N VAL A 10 -4.21 -11.07 -4.60
CA VAL A 10 -3.45 -10.52 -5.72
C VAL A 10 -2.15 -11.31 -5.88
N ASP A 11 -1.87 -11.77 -7.10
CA ASP A 11 -0.64 -12.49 -7.38
C ASP A 11 0.54 -11.51 -7.34
N VAL A 12 1.27 -11.49 -6.22
CA VAL A 12 2.45 -10.64 -6.06
C VAL A 12 3.65 -11.34 -6.70
N PRO A 13 4.36 -10.70 -7.65
CA PRO A 13 5.58 -11.25 -8.25
C PRO A 13 6.63 -11.63 -7.19
N ALA A 14 7.40 -12.68 -7.46
CA ALA A 14 8.46 -13.12 -6.56
C ALA A 14 9.64 -12.13 -6.48
N ASP A 15 9.94 -11.45 -7.59
CA ASP A 15 10.98 -10.44 -7.69
C ASP A 15 10.34 -9.03 -7.72
N LEU A 16 10.18 -8.44 -6.54
CA LEU A 16 9.72 -7.06 -6.38
C LEU A 16 10.92 -6.14 -6.16
N LYS A 17 10.85 -4.93 -6.73
CA LYS A 17 11.78 -3.87 -6.36
C LYS A 17 11.47 -3.47 -4.91
N ARG A 18 12.42 -3.72 -4.01
CA ARG A 18 12.32 -3.38 -2.59
C ARG A 18 12.96 -2.02 -2.34
N HIS A 19 12.27 -1.14 -1.65
CA HIS A 19 12.81 0.14 -1.17
C HIS A 19 12.73 0.17 0.35
N ALA A 20 13.88 0.38 0.99
CA ALA A 20 13.92 0.61 2.43
C ALA A 20 13.33 1.99 2.73
N VAL A 21 12.35 2.02 3.62
CA VAL A 21 11.63 3.21 4.08
C VAL A 21 11.68 3.21 5.62
N PRO A 22 12.79 3.64 6.24
CA PRO A 22 12.92 3.61 7.70
C PRO A 22 11.84 4.48 8.35
N GLY A 23 11.10 3.97 9.33
CA GLY A 23 9.95 4.65 9.93
C GLY A 23 8.61 4.34 9.26
N LEU A 24 8.57 3.37 8.34
CA LEU A 24 7.31 2.87 7.77
C LEU A 24 6.52 2.18 8.87
N ALA A 25 5.22 2.50 8.98
CA ALA A 25 4.32 1.78 9.85
C ALA A 25 2.99 1.51 9.14
N VAL A 26 2.36 0.40 9.53
CA VAL A 26 1.00 0.09 9.08
C VAL A 26 0.14 -0.26 10.27
N HIS A 27 -1.01 0.40 10.36
CA HIS A 27 -2.00 0.17 11.40
C HIS A 27 -3.35 -0.15 10.78
N THR A 28 -4.11 -1.04 11.41
CA THR A 28 -5.51 -1.29 11.04
C THR A 28 -6.42 -0.54 12.01
N ALA A 29 -7.24 0.36 11.50
CA ALA A 29 -8.30 1.03 12.23
C ALA A 29 -9.64 0.57 11.68
N GLU A 30 -10.32 -0.32 12.41
CA GLU A 30 -11.57 -0.96 11.97
C GLU A 30 -11.44 -1.64 10.59
N SER A 31 -12.02 -1.06 9.55
CA SER A 31 -11.97 -1.54 8.16
C SER A 31 -10.98 -0.80 7.27
N ILE A 32 -10.20 0.13 7.83
CA ILE A 32 -9.23 0.98 7.13
C ILE A 32 -7.81 0.53 7.49
N VAL A 33 -6.95 0.45 6.48
CA VAL A 33 -5.51 0.29 6.65
C VAL A 33 -4.87 1.67 6.60
N VAL A 34 -4.09 2.04 7.60
CA VAL A 34 -3.38 3.31 7.69
C VAL A 34 -1.89 3.04 7.45
N LEU A 35 -1.34 3.61 6.38
CA LEU A 35 0.06 3.58 6.04
C LEU A 35 0.71 4.88 6.52
N THR A 36 1.59 4.80 7.51
CA THR A 36 2.39 5.94 7.95
C THR A 36 3.75 5.88 7.29
N ILE A 37 4.16 6.99 6.67
CA ILE A 37 5.44 7.13 5.99
C ILE A 37 6.13 8.43 6.41
N PRO A 38 7.46 8.43 6.62
CA PRO A 38 8.17 9.67 6.90
C PRO A 38 8.17 10.63 5.71
N VAL A 39 8.11 11.94 5.96
CA VAL A 39 8.20 12.98 4.92
C VAL A 39 9.44 12.79 4.05
N VAL A 40 10.58 12.44 4.66
CA VAL A 40 11.85 12.23 3.95
C VAL A 40 11.80 11.09 2.93
N SER A 41 10.85 10.17 3.09
CA SER A 41 10.71 8.96 2.27
C SER A 41 9.45 8.98 1.39
N VAL A 42 8.61 10.02 1.47
CA VAL A 42 7.34 10.11 0.73
C VAL A 42 7.53 10.02 -0.79
N GLY A 43 8.66 10.50 -1.30
CA GLY A 43 9.02 10.36 -2.71
C GLY A 43 9.05 8.90 -3.18
N ALA A 44 9.49 7.96 -2.33
CA ALA A 44 9.48 6.54 -2.66
C ALA A 44 8.07 5.97 -2.81
N LEU A 45 7.11 6.46 -2.01
CA LEU A 45 5.70 6.08 -2.12
C LEU A 45 5.08 6.65 -3.40
N ILE A 46 5.33 7.93 -3.70
CA ILE A 46 4.85 8.59 -4.92
C ILE A 46 5.41 7.88 -6.16
N ASP A 47 6.70 7.58 -6.19
CA ASP A 47 7.35 6.87 -7.28
C ASP A 47 6.79 5.45 -7.44
N ALA A 48 6.60 4.72 -6.34
CA ALA A 48 6.06 3.38 -6.37
C ALA A 48 4.61 3.35 -6.91
N ALA A 49 3.76 4.28 -6.45
CA ALA A 49 2.39 4.42 -6.94
C ALA A 49 2.34 4.81 -8.42
N SER A 50 3.12 5.83 -8.81
CA SER A 50 3.13 6.41 -10.15
C SER A 50 3.75 5.50 -11.20
N SER A 51 4.77 4.70 -10.82
CA SER A 51 5.45 3.80 -11.75
C SER A 51 4.55 2.70 -12.29
N ARG A 52 3.46 2.37 -11.57
CA ARG A 52 2.58 1.24 -11.88
C ARG A 52 3.35 -0.08 -12.03
N VAL A 53 4.47 -0.22 -11.30
CA VAL A 53 5.24 -1.46 -11.18
C VAL A 53 5.08 -1.99 -9.76
N PRO A 54 4.80 -3.29 -9.56
CA PRO A 54 4.78 -3.92 -8.24
C PRO A 54 6.05 -3.58 -7.45
N THR A 55 5.87 -2.92 -6.31
CA THR A 55 6.98 -2.39 -5.49
C THR A 55 6.73 -2.72 -4.02
N ALA A 56 7.78 -3.14 -3.32
CA ALA A 56 7.74 -3.37 -1.88
C ALA A 56 8.43 -2.22 -1.16
N LEU A 57 7.75 -1.61 -0.18
CA LEU A 57 8.32 -0.68 0.78
C LEU A 57 8.58 -1.45 2.08
N GLU A 58 9.78 -1.32 2.65
CA GLU A 58 10.20 -2.17 3.77
C GLU A 58 10.82 -1.37 4.91
N ASP A 59 10.50 -1.73 6.14
CA ASP A 59 11.20 -1.30 7.34
C ASP A 59 11.41 -2.48 8.30
N GLY A 60 12.64 -2.99 8.35
CA GLY A 60 12.97 -4.21 9.09
C GLY A 60 12.15 -5.41 8.59
N GLU A 61 11.27 -5.93 9.45
CA GLU A 61 10.38 -7.07 9.14
C GLU A 61 9.04 -6.62 8.51
N LEU A 62 8.72 -5.32 8.54
CA LEU A 62 7.51 -4.80 7.93
C LEU A 62 7.72 -4.69 6.41
N VAL A 63 6.83 -5.30 5.64
CA VAL A 63 6.81 -5.23 4.18
C VAL A 63 5.44 -4.76 3.72
N VAL A 64 5.40 -3.75 2.85
CA VAL A 64 4.20 -3.20 2.23
C VAL A 64 4.34 -3.31 0.71
N ASN A 65 3.58 -4.21 0.12
CA ASN A 65 3.56 -4.48 -1.31
C ASN A 65 2.49 -3.61 -1.97
N LEU A 66 2.92 -2.62 -2.74
CA LEU A 66 2.08 -1.82 -3.61
C LEU A 66 1.92 -2.56 -4.93
N VAL A 67 0.73 -3.08 -5.21
CA VAL A 67 0.49 -3.92 -6.38
C VAL A 67 -0.53 -3.28 -7.31
N PRO A 68 -0.14 -2.87 -8.53
CA PRO A 68 -1.06 -2.40 -9.54
C PRO A 68 -2.07 -3.48 -9.93
N VAL A 69 -3.36 -3.13 -9.84
CA VAL A 69 -4.47 -4.01 -10.22
C VAL A 69 -5.44 -3.29 -11.15
N LYS A 70 -6.36 -4.05 -11.73
CA LYS A 70 -7.49 -3.52 -12.52
C LYS A 70 -8.83 -3.64 -11.80
N ASP A 71 -8.94 -4.54 -10.82
CA ASP A 71 -10.18 -4.77 -10.08
C ASP A 71 -10.25 -3.87 -8.86
N GLU A 72 -11.23 -2.98 -8.86
CA GLU A 72 -11.55 -2.03 -7.78
C GLU A 72 -12.13 -2.69 -6.53
N ARG A 73 -12.59 -3.95 -6.62
CA ARG A 73 -13.17 -4.69 -5.48
C ARG A 73 -12.12 -5.24 -4.53
N LEU A 74 -10.85 -5.22 -4.95
CA LEU A 74 -9.73 -5.67 -4.16
C LEU A 74 -9.45 -4.67 -3.04
N VAL A 75 -9.25 -5.18 -1.84
CA VAL A 75 -9.03 -4.38 -0.63
C VAL A 75 -7.65 -4.69 -0.06
N PRO A 76 -7.06 -3.76 0.72
CA PRO A 76 -5.81 -4.02 1.41
C PRO A 76 -5.93 -5.24 2.31
N ALA A 77 -4.89 -6.07 2.31
CA ALA A 77 -4.87 -7.31 3.09
C ALA A 77 -3.47 -7.59 3.63
N HIS A 78 -3.39 -8.23 4.79
CA HIS A 78 -2.13 -8.68 5.36
C HIS A 78 -1.92 -10.18 5.10
N ASP A 79 -0.83 -10.54 4.42
CA ASP A 79 -0.38 -11.91 4.24
C ASP A 79 0.80 -12.19 5.20
N PRO A 80 0.69 -13.14 6.15
CA PRO A 80 1.76 -13.45 7.10
C PRO A 80 3.12 -13.83 6.48
N LYS A 81 3.16 -14.19 5.20
CA LYS A 81 4.40 -14.56 4.49
C LYS A 81 4.97 -13.44 3.64
N ARG A 82 4.14 -12.48 3.24
CA ARG A 82 4.52 -11.43 2.27
C ARG A 82 4.44 -10.02 2.84
N GLY A 83 3.78 -9.84 3.98
CA GLY A 83 3.45 -8.55 4.56
C GLY A 83 2.13 -8.00 4.06
N TRP A 84 1.97 -6.68 4.13
CA TRP A 84 0.80 -5.98 3.62
C TRP A 84 0.77 -5.99 2.10
N ILE A 85 -0.41 -6.16 1.53
CA ILE A 85 -0.67 -6.10 0.10
C ILE A 85 -1.72 -5.02 -0.10
N ILE A 86 -1.32 -3.97 -0.80
CA ILE A 86 -2.15 -2.81 -1.10
C ILE A 86 -2.42 -2.81 -2.61
N PRO A 87 -3.64 -3.17 -3.04
CA PRO A 87 -4.02 -3.14 -4.44
C PRO A 87 -4.22 -1.69 -4.89
N LEU A 88 -3.56 -1.29 -5.97
CA LEU A 88 -3.68 0.05 -6.54
C LEU A 88 -4.34 -0.04 -7.92
N THR A 89 -5.58 0.43 -8.07
CA THR A 89 -6.11 0.77 -9.39
C THR A 89 -5.39 2.00 -9.95
N SER A 90 -5.58 2.31 -11.22
CA SER A 90 -4.94 3.50 -11.82
C SER A 90 -5.41 4.80 -11.14
N GLU A 91 -6.68 4.84 -10.73
CA GLU A 91 -7.30 5.99 -10.05
C GLU A 91 -6.76 6.13 -8.61
N VAL A 92 -6.77 5.02 -7.85
CA VAL A 92 -6.21 4.97 -6.49
C VAL A 92 -4.72 5.34 -6.48
N ALA A 93 -3.94 4.89 -7.47
CA ALA A 93 -2.53 5.25 -7.57
C ALA A 93 -2.32 6.75 -7.85
N ALA A 94 -3.17 7.34 -8.68
CA ALA A 94 -3.10 8.76 -9.01
C ALA A 94 -3.49 9.63 -7.80
N ASP A 95 -4.57 9.27 -7.09
CA ASP A 95 -4.98 9.96 -5.87
C ASP A 95 -3.92 9.81 -4.77
N LEU A 96 -3.43 8.61 -4.51
CA LEU A 96 -2.32 8.36 -3.57
C LEU A 96 -1.11 9.25 -3.85
N ALA A 97 -0.67 9.34 -5.11
CA ALA A 97 0.46 10.17 -5.49
C ALA A 97 0.17 11.67 -5.31
N ALA A 98 -1.05 12.12 -5.62
CA ALA A 98 -1.45 13.52 -5.48
C ALA A 98 -1.54 13.94 -3.99
N GLN A 99 -2.19 13.14 -3.16
CA GLN A 99 -2.33 13.40 -1.72
C GLN A 99 -0.97 13.40 -1.03
N ALA A 100 -0.14 12.38 -1.29
CA ALA A 100 1.19 12.28 -0.70
C ALA A 100 2.13 13.42 -1.12
N ALA A 101 1.90 14.05 -2.28
CA ALA A 101 2.66 15.19 -2.76
C ALA A 101 2.29 16.52 -2.08
N ASP A 102 1.14 16.59 -1.40
CA ASP A 102 0.68 17.79 -0.68
C ASP A 102 1.48 18.05 0.61
N GLY A 103 2.26 17.06 1.07
CA GLY A 103 3.21 17.19 2.16
C GLY A 103 2.80 16.44 3.42
N ALA A 104 3.18 16.98 4.58
CA ALA A 104 2.88 16.36 5.87
C ALA A 104 1.39 16.48 6.21
N GLY A 105 0.77 15.38 6.59
CA GLY A 105 -0.67 15.34 6.83
C GLY A 105 -1.22 13.91 6.89
N ALA A 106 -2.53 13.82 7.15
CA ALA A 106 -3.27 12.57 7.06
C ALA A 106 -4.27 12.68 5.91
N TYR A 107 -4.21 11.71 5.00
CA TYR A 107 -4.97 11.69 3.76
C TYR A 107 -5.75 10.37 3.67
N GLU A 108 -7.01 10.45 3.27
CA GLU A 108 -7.81 9.27 2.92
C GLU A 108 -7.74 9.09 1.41
N ILE A 109 -7.40 7.88 0.97
CA ILE A 109 -7.25 7.58 -0.46
C ILE A 109 -8.59 7.16 -1.03
N GLU A 110 -9.09 7.91 -2.00
CA GLU A 110 -10.39 7.62 -2.61
C GLU A 110 -10.38 6.28 -3.35
N GLY A 111 -11.47 5.52 -3.19
CA GLY A 111 -11.64 4.23 -3.87
C GLY A 111 -10.88 3.06 -3.25
N LEU A 112 -10.21 3.25 -2.12
CA LEU A 112 -9.56 2.19 -1.35
C LEU A 112 -9.71 2.46 0.14
N ASN A 113 -9.89 1.42 0.96
CA ASN A 113 -9.89 1.57 2.43
C ASN A 113 -8.45 1.79 2.97
N LEU A 114 -7.79 2.83 2.48
CA LEU A 114 -6.41 3.18 2.77
C LEU A 114 -6.35 4.63 3.26
N GLY A 115 -5.86 4.83 4.48
CA GLY A 115 -5.37 6.12 4.95
C GLY A 115 -3.86 6.18 4.78
N VAL A 116 -3.32 7.35 4.47
CA VAL A 116 -1.89 7.63 4.40
C VAL A 116 -1.55 8.78 5.31
N VAL A 117 -0.59 8.58 6.20
CA VAL A 117 -0.07 9.61 7.09
C VAL A 117 1.37 9.90 6.69
N VAL A 118 1.66 11.16 6.41
CA VAL A 118 2.99 11.67 6.06
C VAL A 118 3.48 12.54 7.23
N GLU A 119 4.54 12.11 7.93
CA GLU A 119 5.04 12.80 9.14
C GLU A 119 6.57 12.89 9.28
#